data_AF-A0A958RKF2-F1
#
_entry.id   AF-A0A958RKF2-F1
#
_cell.length_a   1.000
_cell.length_b   1.000
_cell.length_c   1.000
_cell.angle_alpha   90.00
_cell.angle_beta   90.00
_cell.angle_gamma   90.00
#
_symmetry.space_group_name_H-M   'P 1'
#
loop_
_entity.id
_entity.type
_entity.pdbx_description
1 polymer ?
#
loop_
_entity_poly.entity_id
_entity_poly.type
_entity_poly.pdbx_seq_one_letter_code
_entity_poly.pdbx_strand_id
1 'polypeptide(L)'
;MSNLPNDLITKCRRKLLDAKAELLNRVKEARMDLHTSEDRGGDEGDQTMRALAESEFLSMTERLRKQLMEIEIALSRIENGNYG
;
A
#
# COMPACT_ATOMS: atom_id res chain seq x y z
N MET A 1 -19.14 21.47 9.17
CA MET A 1 -19.36 20.03 9.22
C MET A 1 -19.94 19.60 7.89
N SER A 2 -19.31 18.66 7.21
CA SER A 2 -19.77 18.13 5.93
C SER A 2 -21.08 17.39 6.17
N ASN A 3 -22.21 17.91 5.66
CA ASN A 3 -23.53 17.25 5.77
C ASN A 3 -23.64 16.09 4.75
N LEU A 4 -22.68 15.16 4.76
CA LEU A 4 -22.77 13.95 3.96
C LEU A 4 -23.76 12.99 4.60
N PRO A 5 -24.61 12.30 3.81
CA PRO A 5 -25.50 11.27 4.34
C PRO A 5 -24.72 10.18 5.07
N ASN A 6 -25.19 9.76 6.26
CA ASN A 6 -24.54 8.70 7.05
C ASN A 6 -24.39 7.37 6.28
N ASP A 7 -25.33 7.06 5.39
CA ASP A 7 -25.24 5.89 4.50
C ASP A 7 -24.05 6.01 3.53
N LEU A 8 -23.82 7.20 2.98
CA LEU A 8 -22.68 7.46 2.10
C LEU A 8 -21.36 7.36 2.86
N ILE A 9 -21.28 7.93 4.07
CA ILE A 9 -20.09 7.82 4.93
C ILE A 9 -19.78 6.36 5.24
N THR A 10 -20.81 5.55 5.53
CA THR A 10 -20.66 4.12 5.82
C THR A 10 -20.15 3.35 4.60
N LYS A 11 -20.68 3.64 3.41
CA LYS A 11 -20.20 3.06 2.13
C LYS A 11 -18.75 3.45 1.86
N CYS A 12 -18.37 4.72 2.07
CA CYS A 12 -16.99 5.17 1.92
C CYS A 12 -16.06 4.50 2.93
N ARG A 13 -16.47 4.38 4.19
CA ARG A 13 -15.70 3.66 5.23
C ARG A 13 -15.42 2.22 4.83
N ARG A 14 -16.45 1.51 4.34
CA ARG A 14 -16.30 0.12 3.85
C ARG A 14 -15.27 0.05 2.72
N LYS A 15 -15.40 0.90 1.70
CA LYS A 15 -14.45 0.94 0.57
C LYS A 15 -13.01 1.23 1.02
N LEU A 16 -12.82 2.14 1.97
CA LEU A 16 -11.49 2.44 2.52
C LEU A 16 -10.89 1.24 3.27
N LEU A 17 -11.70 0.52 4.05
CA LEU A 17 -11.26 -0.70 4.75
C LEU A 17 -10.90 -1.82 3.77
N ASP A 18 -11.71 -2.01 2.72
CA ASP A 18 -11.45 -3.01 1.69
C ASP A 18 -10.15 -2.68 0.93
N ALA A 19 -9.96 -1.41 0.56
CA ALA A 19 -8.73 -0.93 -0.08
C ALA A 19 -7.49 -1.08 0.83
N LYS A 20 -7.62 -0.80 2.13
CA LYS A 20 -6.57 -1.03 3.12
C LYS A 20 -6.18 -2.51 3.17
N ALA A 21 -7.16 -3.41 3.21
CA ALA A 21 -6.90 -4.84 3.23
C ALA A 21 -6.18 -5.30 1.95
N GLU A 22 -6.61 -4.82 0.78
CA GLU A 22 -5.96 -5.09 -0.50
C GLU A 22 -4.49 -4.63 -0.50
N LEU A 23 -4.23 -3.38 -0.10
CA LEU A 23 -2.85 -2.84 -0.05
C LEU A 23 -1.96 -3.63 0.91
N LEU A 24 -2.46 -4.00 2.09
CA LEU A 24 -1.69 -4.81 3.05
C LEU A 24 -1.35 -6.19 2.50
N ASN A 25 -2.27 -6.82 1.76
CA ASN A 25 -2.01 -8.08 1.06
C ASN A 25 -0.93 -7.92 -0.01
N ARG A 26 -1.00 -6.86 -0.83
CA ARG A 26 0.03 -6.57 -1.85
C ARG A 26 1.41 -6.33 -1.26
N VAL A 27 1.49 -5.61 -0.14
CA VAL A 27 2.76 -5.42 0.60
C VAL A 27 3.31 -6.76 1.11
N LYS A 28 2.43 -7.62 1.63
CA LYS A 28 2.82 -8.95 2.11
C LYS A 28 3.36 -9.82 0.96
N GLU A 29 2.68 -9.84 -0.18
CA GLU A 29 3.10 -10.57 -1.39
C GLU A 29 4.45 -10.07 -1.92
N ALA A 30 4.59 -8.76 -2.11
CA ALA A 30 5.82 -8.16 -2.61
C ALA A 30 7.03 -8.51 -1.71
N ARG A 31 6.84 -8.54 -0.38
CA ARG A 31 7.90 -8.94 0.56
C ARG A 31 8.28 -10.41 0.42
N MET A 32 7.33 -11.29 0.14
CA MET A 32 7.58 -12.72 -0.06
C MET A 32 8.38 -12.98 -1.35
N ASP A 33 8.07 -12.23 -2.41
CA ASP A 33 8.79 -12.32 -3.68
C ASP A 33 10.27 -11.91 -3.53
N LEU A 34 10.55 -10.86 -2.75
CA LEU A 34 11.92 -10.41 -2.47
C LEU A 34 12.74 -11.51 -1.80
N HIS A 35 12.22 -12.14 -0.75
CA HIS A 35 12.92 -13.22 -0.02
C HIS A 35 13.19 -14.46 -0.89
N THR A 36 12.41 -14.69 -1.94
CA THR A 36 12.59 -15.82 -2.86
C THR A 36 13.72 -15.57 -3.88
N SER A 37 14.13 -14.31 -4.07
CA SER A 37 15.09 -13.90 -5.11
C SER A 37 16.56 -13.85 -4.66
N GLU A 38 16.84 -13.90 -3.35
CA GLU A 38 18.19 -13.71 -2.80
C GLU A 38 19.14 -14.92 -2.99
N ASP A 39 18.62 -16.12 -3.25
CA ASP A 39 19.41 -17.37 -3.27
C ASP A 39 20.15 -17.69 -4.58
N ARG A 40 20.08 -16.83 -5.61
CA ARG A 40 20.73 -17.09 -6.92
C ARG A 40 22.00 -16.25 -7.09
N GLY A 41 23.17 -16.81 -6.80
CA GLY A 41 24.46 -16.17 -7.07
C GLY A 41 24.69 -15.93 -8.57
N GLY A 42 25.37 -14.83 -8.94
CA GLY A 42 25.49 -14.42 -10.35
C GLY A 42 26.48 -13.27 -10.62
N ASP A 43 26.93 -13.18 -11.87
CA ASP A 43 28.00 -12.31 -12.37
C ASP A 43 27.65 -10.80 -12.39
N GLU A 44 28.52 -9.93 -12.91
CA GLU A 44 28.30 -8.46 -12.93
C GLU A 44 27.00 -8.03 -13.63
N GLY A 45 26.53 -8.80 -14.62
CA GLY A 45 25.23 -8.59 -15.27
C GLY A 45 24.06 -8.95 -14.34
N ASP A 46 24.18 -10.04 -13.59
CA ASP A 46 23.19 -10.43 -12.58
C ASP A 46 23.13 -9.43 -11.41
N GLN A 47 24.26 -8.81 -11.06
CA GLN A 47 24.32 -7.76 -10.04
C GLN A 47 23.57 -6.49 -10.49
N THR A 48 23.72 -6.08 -11.75
CA THR A 48 23.02 -4.91 -12.28
C THR A 48 21.51 -5.14 -12.36
N MET A 49 21.10 -6.32 -12.84
CA MET A 49 19.68 -6.69 -12.88
C MET A 49 19.06 -6.76 -11.48
N ARG A 50 19.81 -7.25 -10.48
CA ARG A 50 19.37 -7.25 -9.08
C ARG A 50 19.19 -5.84 -8.53
N ALA A 51 20.13 -4.93 -8.79
CA ALA A 51 20.04 -3.55 -8.32
C ALA A 51 18.83 -2.81 -8.93
N LEU A 52 18.50 -3.07 -10.20
CA LEU A 52 17.31 -2.52 -10.84
C LEU A 52 16.02 -3.06 -10.19
N ALA A 53 15.92 -4.38 -9.98
CA ALA A 53 14.77 -5.00 -9.34
C ALA A 53 14.56 -4.48 -7.90
N GLU A 54 15.64 -4.28 -7.14
CA GLU A 54 15.59 -3.69 -5.80
C GLU A 54 15.09 -2.24 -5.84
N SER A 55 15.59 -1.43 -6.78
CA SER A 55 15.15 -0.04 -6.95
C SER A 55 13.66 0.06 -7.28
N GLU A 56 13.17 -0.78 -8.19
CA GLU A 56 11.75 -0.86 -8.53
C GLU A 56 10.89 -1.28 -7.34
N PHE A 57 11.35 -2.29 -6.59
CA PHE A 57 10.68 -2.76 -5.38
C PHE A 57 10.59 -1.66 -4.30
N LEU A 58 11.67 -0.92 -4.06
CA LEU A 58 11.69 0.21 -3.12
C LEU A 58 10.70 1.29 -3.54
N SER A 59 10.70 1.67 -4.82
CA SER A 59 9.77 2.66 -5.36
C SER A 59 8.31 2.23 -5.21
N MET A 60 8.01 0.97 -5.50
CA MET A 60 6.68 0.39 -5.31
C MET A 60 6.26 0.42 -3.83
N THR A 61 7.17 0.03 -2.93
CA THR A 61 6.91 0.00 -1.48
C THR A 61 6.61 1.39 -0.92
N GLU A 62 7.32 2.42 -1.37
CA GLU A 62 7.04 3.80 -0.99
C GLU A 62 5.65 4.26 -1.42
N ARG A 63 5.22 3.90 -2.65
CA ARG A 63 3.87 4.23 -3.14
C ARG A 63 2.79 3.56 -2.31
N LEU A 64 2.95 2.27 -2.02
CA LEU A 64 2.01 1.50 -1.19
C LEU A 64 1.90 2.10 0.22
N ARG A 65 3.02 2.52 0.82
CA ARG A 65 3.03 3.20 2.12
C ARG A 65 2.30 4.54 2.11
N LYS A 66 2.50 5.36 1.08
CA LYS A 66 1.79 6.65 0.93
C LYS A 66 0.28 6.43 0.81
N GLN A 67 -0.15 5.50 -0.04
CA GLN A 67 -1.56 5.16 -0.19
C GLN A 67 -2.19 4.64 1.10
N LEU A 68 -1.47 3.78 1.84
CA LEU A 68 -1.94 3.30 3.13
C LEU A 68 -2.12 4.46 4.13
N MET A 69 -1.15 5.37 4.22
CA MET A 69 -1.24 6.55 5.09
C MET A 69 -2.44 7.43 4.74
N GLU A 70 -2.68 7.68 3.44
CA GLU A 70 -3.84 8.47 2.99
C GLU A 70 -5.17 7.81 3.40
N ILE A 71 -5.26 6.48 3.29
CA ILE A 71 -6.45 5.74 3.72
C ILE A 71 -6.65 5.83 5.24
N GLU A 72 -5.59 5.71 6.04
CA GLU A 72 -5.70 5.85 7.51
C GLU A 72 -6.13 7.25 7.90
N ILE A 73 -5.59 8.29 7.25
CA ILE A 73 -6.00 9.68 7.47
C ILE A 73 -7.49 9.84 7.11
N ALA A 74 -7.94 9.28 5.99
CA ALA A 74 -9.34 9.30 5.58
C ALA A 74 -10.26 8.60 6.59
N LEU A 75 -9.86 7.41 7.07
CA LEU A 75 -10.60 6.67 8.11
C LEU A 75 -10.65 7.46 9.43
N SER A 76 -9.55 8.08 9.84
CA SER A 76 -9.51 8.93 11.03
C SER A 76 -10.43 10.15 10.89
N ARG A 77 -10.51 10.75 9.70
CA ARG A 77 -11.48 11.83 9.43
C ARG A 77 -12.92 11.35 9.55
N ILE A 78 -13.22 10.11 9.13
CA ILE A 78 -14.55 9.51 9.31
C ILE A 78 -14.87 9.34 10.79
N GLU A 79 -13.93 8.81 11.58
CA GLU A 79 -14.10 8.59 13.01
C GLU A 79 -14.30 9.89 13.79
N ASN A 80 -13.63 10.96 13.37
CA ASN A 80 -13.74 12.29 13.98
C ASN A 80 -14.89 13.14 13.42
N GLY A 81 -15.70 12.62 12.49
CA GLY A 81 -16.83 13.37 11.89
C GLY A 81 -16.42 14.51 10.94
N ASN A 82 -15.18 14.51 10.46
CA ASN A 82 -14.59 15.52 9.58
C ASN A 82 -14.28 14.98 8.17
N TYR A 83 -15.02 13.96 7.73
CA TYR A 83 -14.85 13.36 6.41
C TYR A 83 -15.72 14.05 5.37
N GLY A 84 -15.14 14.34 4.20
CA GLY A 84 -15.75 15.15 3.14
C GLY A 84 -15.11 16.51 3.09
#